data_AF-A0A557STB1-F1
#
_entry.id   AF-A0A557STB1-F1
#
_cell.length_a   1.000
_cell.length_b   1.000
_cell.length_c   1.000
_cell.angle_alpha   90.00
_cell.angle_beta   90.00
_cell.angle_gamma   90.00
#
_symmetry.space_group_name_H-M   'P 1'
#
loop_
_entity.id
_entity.type
_entity.pdbx_description
1 polymer ?
#
loop_
_entity_poly.entity_id
_entity_poly.type
_entity_poly.pdbx_seq_one_letter_code
_entity_poly.pdbx_strand_id
1 'polypeptide(L)' 'MSKNPVEIDIENKIKLNPELMIIEKLYPIIFENSIFLFYKDENELINCYEINDKSIIEKAVTNPDKIIEILEELNK' A
#
# COMPACT_ATOMS: atom_id res chain seq x y z
N MET A 1 -13.08 -13.86 10.26
CA MET A 1 -12.34 -13.33 9.10
C MET A 1 -11.44 -12.23 9.60
N SER A 2 -10.13 -12.36 9.47
CA SER A 2 -9.18 -11.29 9.84
C SER A 2 -9.42 -10.12 8.90
N LYS A 3 -9.73 -8.93 9.44
CA LYS A 3 -9.86 -7.71 8.64
C LYS A 3 -8.47 -7.13 8.44
N ASN A 4 -8.10 -6.82 7.19
CA ASN A 4 -6.83 -6.15 6.91
C ASN A 4 -7.03 -4.62 6.90
N PRO A 5 -6.01 -3.82 7.26
CA PRO A 5 -6.12 -2.36 7.24
C PRO A 5 -6.40 -1.79 5.85
N VAL A 6 -5.89 -2.47 4.81
CA VAL A 6 -6.13 -2.16 3.39
C VAL A 6 -6.40 -3.49 2.68
N GLU A 7 -7.48 -3.56 1.90
CA GLU A 7 -7.90 -4.75 1.15
C GLU A 7 -8.60 -4.35 -0.16
N ILE A 8 -8.66 -5.27 -1.14
CA ILE A 8 -9.57 -5.15 -2.28
C ILE A 8 -10.89 -5.84 -1.92
N ASP A 9 -12.01 -5.13 -2.08
CA ASP A 9 -13.33 -5.68 -1.80
C ASP A 9 -13.89 -6.51 -2.98
N ILE A 10 -15.09 -7.06 -2.79
CA ILE A 10 -15.77 -7.88 -3.80
C ILE A 10 -16.17 -7.10 -5.06
N GLU A 11 -16.20 -5.78 -5.01
CA GLU A 11 -16.51 -4.89 -6.14
C GLU A 11 -15.23 -4.41 -6.85
N ASN A 12 -14.07 -4.98 -6.51
CA ASN A 12 -12.77 -4.58 -7.00
C ASN A 12 -12.46 -3.11 -6.69
N LYS A 13 -12.77 -2.67 -5.46
CA LYS A 13 -12.40 -1.35 -4.94
C LYS A 13 -11.44 -1.49 -3.78
N ILE A 14 -10.54 -0.53 -3.64
CA ILE A 14 -9.72 -0.43 -2.43
C ILE A 14 -10.64 -0.06 -1.26
N LYS A 15 -10.59 -0.87 -0.21
CA LYS A 15 -11.28 -0.64 1.04
C LYS A 15 -10.26 -0.43 2.15
N LEU A 16 -10.44 0.66 2.88
CA LEU A 16 -9.64 1.02 4.04
C LEU A 16 -10.41 0.70 5.31
N ASN A 17 -9.70 0.18 6.31
CA ASN A 17 -10.19 0.01 7.67
C ASN A 17 -9.30 0.85 8.62
N PRO A 18 -9.56 2.18 8.76
CA PRO A 18 -8.73 3.11 9.52
C PRO A 18 -8.44 2.66 10.97
N GLU A 19 -9.41 2.02 11.61
CA GLU A 19 -9.32 1.50 12.99
C GLU A 19 -8.25 0.41 13.16
N LEU A 20 -7.82 -0.22 12.06
CA LEU A 20 -6.79 -1.26 12.07
C LEU A 20 -5.42 -0.73 11.61
N MET A 21 -5.35 0.55 11.22
CA MET A 21 -4.12 1.19 10.78
C MET A 21 -3.32 1.66 12.00
N ILE A 22 -2.03 1.35 11.98
CA ILE A 22 -1.04 1.77 12.97
C ILE A 22 -0.45 3.08 12.46
N ILE A 23 -0.36 4.07 13.35
CA ILE A 23 0.31 5.35 13.08
C ILE A 23 1.77 5.09 12.68
N GLU A 24 2.28 5.87 11.75
CA GLU A 24 3.64 5.74 11.17
C GLU A 24 3.91 4.44 10.41
N LYS A 25 2.86 3.70 10.03
CA LYS A 25 3.00 2.48 9.22
C LYS A 25 2.51 2.68 7.79
N LEU A 26 3.30 2.18 6.84
CA LEU A 26 2.93 2.09 5.42
C LEU A 26 2.14 0.81 5.13
N TYR A 27 1.12 0.95 4.28
CA TYR A 27 0.27 -0.12 3.81
C TYR A 27 0.24 -0.10 2.28
N PRO A 28 1.11 -0.87 1.61
CA PRO A 28 1.13 -0.96 0.16
C PRO A 28 0.00 -1.85 -0.36
N ILE A 29 -0.58 -1.49 -1.49
CA ILE A 29 -1.48 -2.35 -2.26
C ILE A 29 -1.30 -2.11 -3.76
N ILE A 30 -1.30 -3.19 -4.54
CA ILE A 30 -1.27 -3.10 -6.00
C ILE A 30 -2.71 -3.04 -6.49
N PHE A 31 -3.04 -2.01 -7.26
CA PHE A 31 -4.37 -1.82 -7.83
C PHE A 31 -4.29 -1.08 -9.16
N GLU A 32 -5.04 -1.53 -10.16
CA GLU A 32 -5.09 -0.93 -11.51
C GLU A 32 -3.72 -0.58 -12.10
N ASN A 33 -2.76 -1.50 -11.97
CA ASN A 33 -1.41 -1.35 -12.52
C ASN A 33 -0.57 -0.26 -11.84
N SER A 34 -0.94 0.14 -10.63
CA SER A 34 -0.23 1.09 -9.77
C SER A 34 -0.02 0.50 -8.38
N ILE A 35 0.97 1.02 -7.64
CA ILE A 35 1.09 0.74 -6.20
C ILE A 35 0.54 1.95 -5.45
N PHE A 36 -0.46 1.72 -4.62
CA PHE A 36 -0.95 2.70 -3.66
C PHE A 36 -0.32 2.44 -2.29
N LEU A 37 0.24 3.48 -1.69
CA LEU A 37 0.82 3.47 -0.36
C LEU A 37 -0.04 4.31 0.57
N PHE A 38 -0.74 3.63 1.47
CA PHE A 38 -1.50 4.32 2.51
C PHE A 38 -0.64 4.48 3.76
N TYR A 39 -0.71 5.65 4.37
CA TYR A 39 0.07 6.02 5.54
C TYR A 39 -0.81 6.77 6.53
N LYS A 40 -0.92 6.28 7.77
CA LYS A 40 -1.59 7.01 8.85
C LYS A 40 -0.55 7.83 9.62
N ASP A 41 -0.63 9.15 9.57
CA ASP A 41 0.32 10.03 10.26
C ASP A 41 -0.03 10.26 11.74
N GLU A 42 0.82 11.02 12.44
CA GLU A 42 0.66 11.34 13.87
C GLU A 42 -0.62 12.13 14.18
N ASN A 43 -1.16 12.86 13.20
CA ASN A 43 -2.44 13.58 13.32
C ASN A 43 -3.63 12.68 12.98
N GLU A 44 -3.40 11.37 12.85
CA GLU A 44 -4.35 10.36 12.42
C GLU A 44 -4.92 10.56 11.01
N LEU A 45 -4.27 11.40 10.19
CA LEU A 45 -4.67 11.59 8.80
C LEU A 45 -4.14 10.44 7.95
N ILE A 46 -5.00 9.93 7.06
CA ILE A 46 -4.62 8.91 6.10
C ILE A 46 -4.18 9.60 4.81
N ASN A 47 -2.89 9.48 4.54
CA ASN A 47 -2.25 9.93 3.31
C ASN A 47 -2.21 8.77 2.31
N CYS A 48 -2.24 9.11 1.02
CA CYS A 48 -2.16 8.16 -0.08
C CYS A 48 -1.13 8.66 -1.10
N TYR A 49 -0.20 7.78 -1.46
CA TYR A 49 0.79 8.03 -2.50
C TYR A 49 0.66 6.97 -3.59
N GLU A 50 0.83 7.38 -4.84
CA GLU A 50 0.70 6.53 -6.01
C GLU A 50 2.06 6.37 -6.69
N ILE A 51 2.42 5.14 -7.03
CA ILE A 51 3.62 4.82 -7.79
C ILE A 51 3.21 4.17 -9.10
N ASN A 52 3.59 4.85 -10.19
CA ASN A 52 3.27 4.49 -11.58
C ASN A 52 4.49 4.05 -12.40
N ASP A 53 5.65 3.89 -11.76
CA ASP A 53 6.84 3.37 -12.44
C ASP A 53 6.69 1.88 -12.72
N LYS A 54 6.64 1.55 -14.01
CA LYS A 54 6.43 0.17 -14.49
C LYS A 54 7.47 -0.82 -13.96
N SER A 55 8.73 -0.40 -13.83
CA SER A 55 9.80 -1.29 -13.35
C SER A 55 9.61 -1.65 -11.88
N ILE A 56 9.13 -0.71 -11.08
CA ILE A 56 8.80 -0.93 -9.67
C ILE A 56 7.56 -1.81 -9.56
N ILE A 57 6.52 -1.51 -10.34
CA ILE A 57 5.28 -2.27 -10.37
C ILE A 57 5.54 -3.73 -10.75
N GLU A 58 6.34 -4.00 -11.78
CA GLU A 58 6.69 -5.37 -12.20
C GLU A 58 7.41 -6.15 -11.08
N LYS A 59 8.36 -5.50 -10.38
CA LYS A 59 9.05 -6.11 -9.23
C LYS A 59 8.09 -6.40 -8.08
N ALA A 60 7.18 -5.46 -7.80
CA ALA A 60 6.17 -5.56 -6.75
C ALA A 60 5.14 -6.67 -7.05
N VAL A 61 4.65 -6.78 -8.28
CA VAL A 61 3.75 -7.87 -8.70
C VAL A 61 4.41 -9.24 -8.53
N THR A 62 5.71 -9.31 -8.80
CA THR A 62 6.48 -10.56 -8.62
C THR A 62 6.76 -10.87 -7.14
N ASN A 63 6.82 -9.85 -6.28
CA ASN A 63 7.14 -9.98 -4.85
C ASN A 63 6.25 -9.08 -3.98
N PRO A 64 4.93 -9.35 -3.88
CA PRO A 64 3.98 -8.44 -3.24
C PRO A 64 4.23 -8.22 -1.75
N ASP A 65 4.79 -9.20 -1.04
CA ASP A 65 5.13 -9.07 0.38
C ASP A 65 6.37 -8.19 0.63
N LYS A 66 7.15 -7.88 -0.41
CA LYS A 66 8.41 -7.13 -0.34
C LYS A 66 8.31 -5.72 -0.91
N ILE A 67 7.10 -5.20 -1.12
CA ILE A 67 6.91 -3.88 -1.73
C ILE A 67 7.67 -2.80 -0.95
N ILE A 68 7.60 -2.80 0.39
CA ILE A 68 8.32 -1.81 1.20
C ILE A 68 9.84 -1.93 1.02
N GLU A 69 10.40 -3.15 1.04
CA GLU A 69 11.84 -3.38 0.81
C GLU A 69 12.29 -2.86 -0.57
N ILE A 70 11.50 -3.14 -1.63
CA ILE A 70 11.76 -2.66 -2.99
C ILE A 70 11.82 -1.13 -3.03
N LEU A 71 10.94 -0.45 -2.30
CA LEU A 71 10.89 1.01 -2.27
C LEU A 71 12.04 1.61 -1.47
N GLU A 72 12.45 0.98 -0.37
CA GLU A 72 13.60 1.41 0.42
C GLU A 72 14.92 1.30 -0.35
N GLU A 73 15.06 0.30 -1.22
CA GLU A 73 16.24 0.14 -2.08
C GLU A 73 16.41 1.27 -3.10
N LEU A 74 15.33 1.93 -3.52
CA LEU A 74 15.39 3.02 -4.51
C LEU A 74 15.95 4.33 -3.95
N ASN A 75 15.91 4.50 -2.62
CA ASN A 75 16.40 5.69 -1.94
C ASN A 75 17.90 5.61 -1.58
N LYS A 76 18.60 4.56 -1.99
CA LYS A 76 20.05 4.36 -1.80
C LYS A 76 20.83 4.77 -3.04
#